data_AF-A0A426QX53-F1
#
_entry.id   AF-A0A426QX53-F1
#
_cell.length_a   1.000
_cell.length_b   1.000
_cell.length_c   1.000
_cell.angle_alpha   90.00
_cell.angle_beta   90.00
_cell.angle_gamma   90.00
#
_symmetry.space_group_name_H-M   'P 1'
#
loop_
_entity.id
_entity.type
_entity.pdbx_description
1 polymer ?
#
loop_
_entity_poly.entity_id
_entity_poly.type
_entity_poly.pdbx_seq_one_letter_code
_entity_poly.pdbx_strand_id
1 'polypeptide(L)'
;MVNHNSLHAVTGGWAETPPTHCHNGHEFGPRRVLVGSYVCSCDIHHHRTHRCRACDDVVYTPPLGPGCQSGSFDGRAITRGRTDPEL
;
A
#
# COMPACT_ATOMS: atom_id res chain seq x y z
N MET A 1 -10.41 17.00 -1.10
CA MET A 1 -9.36 16.98 -0.05
C MET A 1 -9.28 15.55 0.45
N VAL A 2 -8.22 14.82 0.15
CA VAL A 2 -8.04 13.49 0.75
C VAL A 2 -7.58 13.74 2.19
N ASN A 3 -8.37 13.28 3.16
CA ASN A 3 -8.00 13.44 4.55
C ASN A 3 -6.87 12.44 4.84
N HIS A 4 -5.64 12.94 4.86
CA HIS A 4 -4.44 12.12 5.02
C HIS A 4 -4.25 11.59 6.44
N ASN A 5 -5.01 12.12 7.41
CA ASN A 5 -4.90 11.77 8.82
C ASN A 5 -6.16 11.05 9.30
N SER A 6 -6.29 9.77 8.94
CA SER A 6 -7.39 8.88 9.38
C SER A 6 -7.05 8.12 10.67
N LEU A 7 -6.17 8.69 11.51
CA LEU A 7 -5.86 8.14 12.81
C LEU A 7 -6.98 8.47 13.80
N HIS A 8 -7.50 7.44 14.47
CA HIS A 8 -8.46 7.59 15.55
C HIS A 8 -7.86 7.07 16.86
N ALA A 9 -8.27 7.69 17.96
CA ALA A 9 -7.81 7.31 19.28
C ALA A 9 -8.36 5.92 19.65
N VAL A 10 -7.48 5.07 20.16
CA VAL A 10 -7.82 3.76 20.72
C VAL A 10 -7.18 3.65 22.10
N THR A 11 -7.65 2.71 22.93
CA THR A 11 -7.01 2.45 24.21
C THR A 11 -5.55 2.08 23.99
N GLY A 12 -4.62 2.91 24.49
CA GLY A 12 -3.19 2.70 24.35
C GLY A 12 -2.54 3.29 23.10
N GLY A 13 -3.24 4.10 22.30
CA GLY A 13 -2.60 4.84 21.20
C GLY A 13 -3.53 5.32 20.10
N TRP A 14 -3.04 5.23 18.86
CA TRP A 14 -3.73 5.67 17.65
C TRP A 14 -3.75 4.54 16.63
N ALA A 15 -4.88 4.39 15.95
CA ALA A 15 -5.06 3.38 14.92
C ALA A 15 -5.53 4.02 13.60
N GLU A 16 -5.04 3.50 12.48
CA GLU A 16 -5.62 3.77 11.16
C GLU A 16 -6.89 2.94 11.00
N THR A 17 -7.92 3.47 10.32
CA THR A 17 -9.06 2.65 9.89
C THR A 17 -8.64 1.76 8.71
N PRO A 18 -8.56 0.43 8.86
CA PRO A 18 -8.19 -0.45 7.76
C PRO A 18 -9.38 -0.66 6.81
N PRO A 19 -9.13 -0.92 5.52
CA PRO A 19 -10.17 -1.40 4.61
C PRO A 19 -10.64 -2.80 5.03
N THR A 20 -11.90 -3.10 4.77
CA THR A 20 -12.49 -4.41 5.06
C THR A 20 -12.51 -5.35 3.85
N HIS A 21 -12.33 -4.81 2.63
CA HIS A 21 -12.40 -5.55 1.38
C HIS A 21 -11.34 -5.08 0.38
N CYS A 22 -10.97 -5.95 -0.55
CA CYS A 22 -10.28 -5.55 -1.78
C CYS A 22 -11.27 -4.95 -2.80
N HIS A 23 -10.77 -4.33 -3.87
CA HIS A 23 -11.62 -3.74 -4.90
C HIS A 23 -12.51 -4.78 -5.62
N ASN A 24 -12.11 -6.05 -5.60
CA ASN A 24 -12.89 -7.18 -6.15
C ASN A 24 -13.91 -7.76 -5.15
N GLY A 25 -14.07 -7.18 -3.96
CA GLY A 25 -15.08 -7.58 -2.98
C GLY A 25 -14.70 -8.76 -2.06
N HIS A 26 -13.45 -9.22 -2.06
CA HIS A 26 -13.01 -10.24 -1.09
C HIS A 26 -12.77 -9.61 0.28
N GLU A 27 -13.31 -10.23 1.33
CA GLU A 27 -13.11 -9.81 2.72
C GLU A 27 -11.65 -9.95 3.18
N PHE A 28 -11.15 -8.91 3.80
CA PHE A 28 -9.89 -8.93 4.55
C PHE A 28 -10.10 -9.48 5.96
N GLY A 29 -9.12 -10.25 6.43
CA GLY A 29 -9.17 -10.92 7.71
C GLY A 29 -7.94 -11.81 7.92
N PRO A 30 -7.91 -12.58 9.03
CA PRO A 30 -6.78 -13.44 9.36
C PRO A 30 -6.38 -14.33 8.18
N ARG A 31 -5.10 -14.28 7.80
CA ARG A 31 -4.52 -15.06 6.68
C ARG A 31 -5.09 -14.76 5.29
N ARG A 32 -6.05 -13.84 5.14
CA ARG A 32 -6.67 -13.43 3.86
C ARG A 32 -6.06 -12.17 3.26
N VAL A 33 -5.40 -11.36 4.09
CA VAL A 33 -4.71 -10.14 3.69
C VAL A 33 -3.24 -10.19 4.10
N LEU A 34 -2.36 -9.72 3.24
CA LEU A 34 -0.97 -9.41 3.58
C LEU A 34 -0.87 -7.89 3.76
N VAL A 35 -0.52 -7.45 4.97
CA VAL A 35 -0.34 -6.04 5.30
C VAL A 35 1.15 -5.69 5.15
N GLY A 36 1.43 -4.61 4.43
CA GLY A 36 2.80 -4.10 4.24
C GLY A 36 2.86 -2.58 4.22
N SER A 37 4.05 -2.04 4.04
CA SER A 37 4.30 -0.59 3.90
C SER A 37 4.82 -0.28 2.51
N TYR A 38 4.24 0.74 1.89
CA TYR A 38 4.65 1.31 0.62
C TYR A 38 5.21 2.70 0.88
N VAL A 39 6.53 2.86 0.71
CA VAL A 39 7.19 4.15 0.92
C VAL A 39 6.89 5.06 -0.26
N CYS A 40 6.52 6.31 0.04
CA CYS A 40 6.05 7.28 -0.94
C CYS A 40 6.70 8.63 -0.71
N SER A 41 6.87 9.43 -1.76
CA SER A 41 7.43 10.78 -1.64
C SER A 41 6.39 11.87 -1.29
N CYS A 42 5.11 11.51 -1.15
CA CYS A 42 4.07 12.46 -0.75
C CYS A 42 4.23 12.93 0.70
N ASP A 43 3.44 13.90 1.13
CA ASP A 43 3.49 14.48 2.49
C ASP A 43 3.24 13.46 3.62
N ILE A 44 2.65 12.30 3.31
CA ILE A 44 2.41 11.20 4.25
C ILE A 44 3.65 10.31 4.40
N HIS A 45 4.55 10.37 3.42
CA HIS A 45 5.78 9.57 3.28
C HIS A 45 5.62 8.05 3.19
N HIS A 46 4.42 7.53 3.47
CA HIS A 46 4.12 6.12 3.41
C HIS A 46 2.61 5.88 3.22
N HIS A 47 2.30 4.74 2.62
CA HIS A 47 0.95 4.19 2.57
C HIS A 47 1.00 2.75 3.06
N ARG A 48 0.03 2.34 3.87
CA ARG A 48 -0.15 0.93 4.20
C ARG A 48 -0.75 0.23 2.98
N THR A 49 -0.27 -0.98 2.72
CA THR A 49 -0.80 -1.85 1.66
C THR A 49 -1.56 -3.01 2.27
N HIS A 50 -2.66 -3.37 1.62
CA HIS A 50 -3.51 -4.50 1.97
C HIS A 50 -3.66 -5.37 0.72
N ARG A 51 -2.76 -6.35 0.56
CA ARG A 51 -2.79 -7.27 -0.57
C ARG A 51 -3.75 -8.42 -0.29
N CYS A 52 -4.76 -8.58 -1.14
CA CYS A 52 -5.65 -9.73 -1.12
C CYS A 52 -4.89 -11.00 -1.46
N ARG A 53 -4.94 -12.02 -0.61
CA ARG A 53 -4.29 -13.31 -0.92
C ARG A 53 -5.09 -14.19 -1.90
N ALA A 54 -6.33 -13.81 -2.22
CA ALA A 54 -7.17 -14.55 -3.16
C ALA A 54 -7.00 -14.06 -4.62
N CYS A 55 -6.81 -12.76 -4.84
CA CYS A 55 -6.77 -12.16 -6.18
C CYS A 55 -5.61 -11.18 -6.41
N ASP A 56 -4.69 -11.05 -5.45
CA ASP A 56 -3.51 -10.17 -5.51
C ASP A 56 -3.77 -8.66 -5.67
N ASP A 57 -5.03 -8.23 -5.68
CA ASP A 57 -5.42 -6.82 -5.62
C ASP A 57 -4.84 -6.14 -4.37
N VAL A 58 -4.39 -4.90 -4.52
CA VAL A 58 -3.73 -4.11 -3.46
C VAL A 58 -4.52 -2.85 -3.17
N VAL A 59 -4.99 -2.71 -1.93
CA VAL A 59 -5.61 -1.48 -1.43
C VAL A 59 -4.59 -0.68 -0.63
N TYR A 60 -4.54 0.64 -0.88
CA TYR A 60 -3.65 1.57 -0.19
C TYR A 60 -4.42 2.37 0.86
N THR A 61 -3.81 2.58 2.03
CA THR A 61 -4.37 3.37 3.11
C THR A 61 -3.33 4.38 3.63
N PRO A 62 -3.55 5.69 3.49
CA PRO A 62 -4.61 6.32 2.67
C PRO A 62 -4.52 5.95 1.18
N PRO A 63 -5.59 6.13 0.38
CA PRO A 63 -5.54 5.88 -1.06
C PRO A 63 -4.47 6.72 -1.75
N LEU A 64 -3.87 6.17 -2.82
CA LEU A 64 -2.92 6.92 -3.64
C LEU A 64 -3.64 8.06 -4.38
N GLY A 65 -2.98 9.21 -4.47
CA GLY A 65 -3.48 10.40 -5.17
C GLY A 65 -2.46 10.99 -6.17
N PRO A 66 -2.77 12.14 -6.79
CA PRO A 66 -1.97 12.73 -7.88
C PRO A 66 -0.51 13.12 -7.55
N GLY A 67 -0.07 13.03 -6.31
CA GLY A 67 1.32 13.27 -5.88
C GLY A 67 2.05 12.04 -5.35
N CYS A 68 1.43 10.86 -5.40
CA CYS A 68 2.02 9.63 -4.90
C CYS A 68 2.99 9.03 -5.93
N GLN A 69 4.23 8.80 -5.53
CA GLN A 69 5.24 8.16 -6.37
C GLN A 69 5.99 7.09 -5.58
N SER A 70 6.35 6.00 -6.25
CA SER A 70 7.24 4.99 -5.67
C SER A 70 8.62 5.59 -5.49
N GLY A 71 8.98 5.89 -4.26
CA GLY A 71 10.36 6.18 -3.92
C GLY A 71 11.16 4.89 -3.89
N SER A 72 11.78 4.50 -5.01
CA SER A 72 13.02 3.72 -4.87
C SER A 72 14.10 4.73 -4.49
N PHE A 73 14.31 4.92 -3.20
CA PHE A 73 15.23 5.96 -2.70
C PHE A 73 16.71 5.68 -3.04
N ASP A 74 17.01 4.54 -3.66
CA ASP A 74 18.35 4.09 -4.04
C ASP A 74 18.49 3.66 -5.51
N GLY A 75 17.47 3.93 -6.34
CA GLY A 75 17.50 3.64 -7.78
C GLY A 75 17.41 2.15 -8.18
N ARG A 76 17.17 1.22 -7.24
CA ARG A 76 17.16 -0.22 -7.55
C ARG A 76 15.85 -0.78 -8.12
N ALA A 77 14.74 -0.05 -8.08
CA ALA A 77 13.44 -0.59 -8.52
C ALA A 77 13.14 -0.51 -10.03
N ILE A 78 14.07 -0.01 -10.86
CA ILE A 78 13.84 0.11 -12.31
C ILE A 78 14.56 -0.97 -13.13
N THR A 79 14.34 -2.25 -12.84
CA THR A 79 14.65 -3.33 -13.80
C THR A 79 13.47 -4.27 -13.96
N ARG A 80 12.34 -3.76 -14.45
CA ARG A 80 11.41 -4.60 -15.21
C ARG A 80 11.95 -4.76 -16.63
N GLY A 81 12.89 -5.69 -16.78
CA GLY A 81 13.52 -5.96 -18.07
C GLY A 81 14.63 -7.00 -17.99
N ARG A 82 14.36 -8.19 -17.45
CA ARG A 82 15.12 -9.37 -17.85
C ARG A 82 14.71 -9.72 -19.28
N THR A 83 15.43 -9.19 -20.25
CA THR A 83 15.70 -9.92 -21.49
C THR A 83 17.22 -9.94 -21.56
N ASP A 84 17.82 -11.04 -21.11
CA ASP A 84 19.19 -11.36 -21.49
C ASP A 84 19.20 -11.49 -23.03
N PRO A 85 19.97 -10.69 -23.79
CA PRO A 85 20.40 -11.16 -25.09
C PRO A 85 21.51 -12.20 -24.84
N GLU A 86 21.35 -13.39 -25.44
CA GLU A 86 22.49 -14.26 -25.72
C GLU A 86 23.60 -13.42 -26.37
N LEU A 87 24.78 -13.44 -25.76
CA LEU A 87 26.11 -13.66 -26.39
C LEU A 87 27.20 -13.68 -25.32
#